data_AF-A0A1Y1NG50-F1
#
_entry.id   AF-A0A1Y1NG50-F1
#
_cell.length_a   1.000
_cell.length_b   1.000
_cell.length_c   1.000
_cell.angle_alpha   90.00
_cell.angle_beta   90.00
_cell.angle_gamma   90.00
#
_symmetry.space_group_name_H-M   'P 1'
#
loop_
_entity.id
_entity.type
_entity.pdbx_description
1 polymer ?
#
loop_
_entity_poly.entity_id
_entity_poly.type
_entity_poly.pdbx_seq_one_letter_code
_entity_poly.pdbx_strand_id
1 'polypeptide(L)'
;KALNLNTTLQPSNISFRTYSKNIIPCKGKIEVSVKYKDKTMPLAELYIVPSGHDTILGRDWIRGLKLELKQIDTDMESKQQTSFSSVNNVLQIDDIFQKFSNIFEEQIGCIPNIKVSLVLREDAKPIFTKDRDVPYALRSRVEKELNNLENAGIITPVTTSDWGSPLVVIPKPDGTVRLCVDYKCGVNDRLVSSNFPIRRID
;
A
#
# COMPACT_ATOMS: atom_id res chain seq x y z
N LYS A 1 -30.13 8.01 -3.80
CA LYS A 1 -31.45 8.70 -3.84
C LYS A 1 -31.91 8.70 -5.29
N ALA A 2 -33.04 8.08 -5.63
CA ALA A 2 -33.53 8.08 -7.02
C ALA A 2 -34.06 9.48 -7.37
N LEU A 3 -33.70 10.01 -8.54
CA LEU A 3 -34.13 11.34 -8.98
C LEU A 3 -35.60 11.36 -9.46
N ASN A 4 -36.21 10.19 -9.70
CA ASN A 4 -37.61 10.02 -10.12
C ASN A 4 -38.07 10.99 -11.23
N LEU A 5 -37.17 11.30 -12.16
CA LEU A 5 -37.47 12.15 -13.30
C LEU A 5 -38.30 11.33 -14.29
N ASN A 6 -39.58 11.65 -14.42
CA ASN A 6 -40.50 10.98 -15.35
C ASN A 6 -40.26 11.53 -16.77
N THR A 7 -39.12 11.18 -17.37
CA THR A 7 -38.67 11.73 -18.65
C THR A 7 -37.99 10.66 -19.49
N THR A 8 -38.25 10.68 -20.79
CA THR A 8 -37.64 9.77 -21.76
C THR A 8 -36.17 10.14 -21.98
N LEU A 9 -35.28 9.16 -21.91
CA LEU A 9 -33.86 9.35 -22.16
C LEU A 9 -33.63 9.63 -23.66
N GLN A 10 -32.83 10.65 -23.95
CA GLN A 10 -32.28 10.85 -25.30
C GLN A 10 -31.10 9.90 -25.53
N PRO A 11 -30.91 9.40 -26.76
CA PRO A 11 -29.75 8.59 -27.10
C PRO A 11 -28.45 9.38 -26.92
N SER A 12 -27.39 8.70 -26.46
CA SER A 12 -26.06 9.27 -26.28
C SER A 12 -25.02 8.37 -26.92
N ASN A 13 -24.07 8.96 -27.64
CA ASN A 13 -22.94 8.26 -28.26
C ASN A 13 -21.68 8.27 -27.37
N ILE A 14 -21.83 8.66 -26.10
CA ILE A 14 -20.71 8.77 -25.15
C ILE A 14 -20.60 7.49 -24.35
N SER A 15 -19.37 6.96 -24.23
CA SER A 15 -19.03 5.89 -23.30
C SER A 15 -18.07 6.42 -22.24
N PHE A 16 -18.29 6.07 -20.98
CA PHE A 16 -17.38 6.43 -19.90
C PHE A 16 -16.32 5.35 -19.72
N ARG A 17 -15.10 5.76 -19.35
CA ARG A 17 -13.98 4.84 -19.12
C ARG A 17 -13.39 5.08 -17.74
N THR A 18 -13.20 4.00 -16.97
CA THR A 18 -12.53 4.05 -15.67
C THR A 18 -11.02 4.15 -15.85
N TYR A 19 -10.29 4.49 -14.77
CA TYR A 19 -8.83 4.46 -14.75
C TYR A 19 -8.27 3.07 -15.13
N SER A 20 -8.92 1.99 -14.68
CA SER A 20 -8.59 0.60 -15.03
C SER A 20 -8.95 0.20 -16.48
N LYS A 21 -9.38 1.16 -17.32
CA LYS A 21 -9.81 0.98 -18.72
C LYS A 21 -11.12 0.20 -18.89
N ASN A 22 -11.87 -0.06 -17.82
CA ASN A 22 -13.20 -0.64 -17.92
C ASN A 22 -14.16 0.37 -18.55
N ILE A 23 -15.04 -0.10 -19.43
CA ILE A 23 -16.03 0.72 -20.12
C ILE A 23 -17.35 0.68 -19.35
N ILE A 24 -17.90 1.85 -19.06
CA ILE A 24 -19.23 2.02 -18.46
C ILE A 24 -20.17 2.50 -19.58
N PRO A 25 -21.15 1.68 -19.99
CA PRO A 25 -22.09 2.05 -21.04
C PRO A 25 -23.03 3.16 -20.56
N CYS A 26 -23.25 4.18 -21.38
CA CYS A 26 -24.26 5.20 -21.13
C CYS A 26 -25.62 4.69 -21.61
N LYS A 27 -26.63 4.74 -20.73
CA LYS A 27 -28.03 4.39 -21.07
C LYS A 27 -28.73 5.50 -21.85
N GLY A 28 -28.21 6.71 -21.80
CA GLY A 28 -28.78 7.90 -22.45
C GLY A 28 -28.50 9.17 -21.64
N LYS A 29 -28.99 10.29 -22.14
CA LYS A 29 -28.88 11.60 -21.50
C LYS A 29 -30.22 12.31 -21.39
N ILE A 30 -30.32 13.25 -20.47
CA ILE A 30 -31.44 14.17 -20.33
C ILE A 30 -30.91 15.57 -20.06
N GLU A 31 -31.67 16.59 -20.44
CA GLU A 31 -31.40 17.97 -20.06
C GLU A 31 -32.17 18.31 -18.79
N VAL A 32 -31.46 18.87 -17.81
CA VAL A 32 -32.03 19.23 -16.50
C VAL A 32 -31.61 20.64 -16.11
N SER A 33 -32.46 21.30 -15.33
CA SER A 33 -32.10 22.55 -14.66
C SER A 33 -31.44 22.23 -13.32
N VAL A 34 -30.21 22.72 -13.14
CA VAL A 34 -29.38 22.44 -11.95
C VAL A 34 -29.13 23.75 -11.21
N LYS A 35 -29.36 23.75 -9.90
CA LYS A 35 -29.11 24.90 -9.04
C LYS A 35 -28.16 24.53 -7.91
N TYR A 36 -27.18 25.39 -7.64
CA TYR A 36 -26.30 25.32 -6.48
C TYR A 36 -26.15 26.70 -5.85
N LYS A 37 -26.55 26.82 -4.57
CA LYS A 37 -26.70 28.12 -3.88
C LYS A 37 -27.51 29.08 -4.75
N ASP A 38 -26.96 30.23 -5.12
CA ASP A 38 -27.62 31.25 -5.94
C ASP A 38 -27.39 31.10 -7.45
N LYS A 39 -26.64 30.07 -7.87
CA LYS A 39 -26.26 29.86 -9.27
C LYS A 39 -27.15 28.78 -9.89
N THR A 40 -27.70 29.07 -11.06
CA THR A 40 -28.60 28.15 -11.79
C THR A 40 -28.12 27.94 -13.21
N MET A 41 -28.21 26.70 -13.68
CA MET A 41 -27.87 26.28 -15.03
C MET A 41 -29.09 25.54 -15.63
N PRO A 42 -29.88 26.18 -16.51
CA PRO A 42 -31.19 25.68 -16.92
C PRO A 42 -31.17 24.54 -17.95
N LEU A 43 -30.03 24.28 -18.61
CA LEU A 43 -29.89 23.27 -19.67
C LEU A 43 -28.60 22.46 -19.47
N ALA A 44 -28.54 21.70 -18.38
CA ALA A 44 -27.40 20.86 -18.04
C ALA A 44 -27.62 19.43 -18.55
N GLU A 45 -26.63 18.86 -19.26
CA GLU A 45 -26.69 17.45 -19.63
C GLU A 45 -26.42 16.55 -18.43
N LEU A 46 -27.34 15.63 -18.14
CA LEU A 46 -27.21 14.57 -17.15
C LEU A 46 -27.19 13.22 -17.87
N TYR A 47 -26.09 12.48 -17.69
CA TYR A 47 -25.87 11.17 -18.29
C TYR A 47 -26.25 10.05 -17.32
N ILE A 48 -26.99 9.06 -17.82
CA ILE A 48 -27.47 7.93 -17.02
C ILE A 48 -26.63 6.69 -17.33
N VAL A 49 -26.20 5.98 -16.28
CA VAL A 49 -25.39 4.74 -16.36
C VAL A 49 -26.08 3.61 -15.58
N PRO A 50 -25.68 2.33 -15.77
CA PRO A 50 -26.14 1.22 -14.95
C PRO A 50 -25.93 1.45 -13.44
N SER A 51 -26.75 0.80 -12.63
CA SER A 51 -26.60 0.79 -11.17
C SER A 51 -25.29 0.11 -10.77
N GLY A 52 -24.71 0.52 -9.63
CA GLY A 52 -23.43 -0.01 -9.13
C GLY A 52 -22.22 0.87 -9.45
N HIS A 53 -22.45 2.08 -9.99
CA HIS A 53 -21.43 3.10 -10.19
C HIS A 53 -21.75 4.35 -9.39
N ASP A 54 -20.72 5.00 -8.87
CA ASP A 54 -20.86 6.27 -8.15
C ASP A 54 -21.26 7.40 -9.10
N THR A 55 -22.09 8.31 -8.60
CA THR A 55 -22.48 9.51 -9.33
C THR A 55 -21.33 10.51 -9.31
N ILE A 56 -20.86 10.91 -10.49
CA ILE A 56 -19.79 11.88 -10.64
C ILE A 56 -20.32 13.21 -11.16
N LEU A 57 -19.70 14.31 -10.71
CA LEU A 57 -19.97 15.64 -11.22
C LEU A 57 -18.92 16.01 -12.27
N GLY A 58 -19.36 16.26 -13.50
CA GLY A 58 -18.49 16.64 -14.60
C GLY A 58 -17.90 18.05 -14.43
N ARG A 59 -16.77 18.30 -15.09
CA ARG A 59 -16.11 19.62 -15.13
C ARG A 59 -17.01 20.71 -15.71
N ASP A 60 -17.93 20.35 -16.59
CA ASP A 60 -18.87 21.30 -17.20
C ASP A 60 -19.82 21.89 -16.17
N TRP A 61 -20.34 21.07 -15.27
CA TRP A 61 -21.19 21.54 -14.17
C TRP A 61 -20.37 22.31 -13.13
N ILE A 62 -19.14 21.88 -12.82
CA ILE A 62 -18.23 22.60 -11.91
C ILE A 62 -17.97 24.02 -12.40
N ARG A 63 -17.71 24.19 -13.70
CA ARG A 63 -17.47 25.51 -14.32
C ARG A 63 -18.76 26.31 -14.44
N GLY A 64 -19.84 25.70 -14.93
CA GLY A 64 -21.13 26.37 -15.13
C GLY A 64 -21.76 26.88 -13.84
N LEU A 65 -21.66 26.10 -12.77
CA LEU A 65 -22.11 26.48 -11.42
C LEU A 65 -21.03 27.22 -10.61
N LYS A 66 -19.86 27.50 -11.21
CA LYS A 66 -18.70 28.16 -10.58
C LYS A 66 -18.46 27.61 -9.16
N LEU A 67 -18.30 26.30 -9.06
CA LEU A 67 -18.08 25.60 -7.79
C LEU A 67 -16.65 25.85 -7.29
N GLU A 68 -16.53 26.46 -6.13
CA GLU A 68 -15.26 26.59 -5.42
C GLU A 68 -15.09 25.41 -4.48
N LEU A 69 -14.21 24.47 -4.85
CA LEU A 69 -13.99 23.22 -4.10
C LEU A 69 -13.62 23.49 -2.63
N LYS A 70 -12.80 24.51 -2.37
CA LYS A 70 -12.44 24.93 -1.00
C LYS A 70 -13.66 25.26 -0.14
N GLN A 71 -14.67 25.92 -0.71
CA GLN A 71 -15.90 26.25 0.02
C GLN A 71 -16.77 25.01 0.26
N ILE A 72 -16.76 24.06 -0.67
CA ILE A 72 -17.50 22.79 -0.52
C ILE A 72 -16.94 21.98 0.64
N ASP A 73 -15.62 21.92 0.76
CA ASP A 73 -14.95 21.20 1.86
C ASP A 73 -15.29 21.84 3.22
N THR A 74 -15.22 23.16 3.34
CA THR A 74 -15.59 23.89 4.58
C THR A 74 -17.10 23.81 4.91
N ASP A 75 -17.97 23.82 3.90
CA ASP A 75 -19.42 23.65 4.09
C ASP A 75 -19.79 22.23 4.53
N MET A 76 -19.01 21.20 4.12
CA MET A 76 -19.17 19.83 4.60
C MET A 76 -18.77 19.66 6.07
N GLU A 77 -17.69 20.33 6.51
CA GLU A 77 -17.24 20.29 7.90
C GLU A 77 -18.23 20.98 8.86
N SER A 78 -18.95 22.00 8.39
CA SER A 78 -19.86 22.81 9.21
C SER A 78 -21.30 22.29 9.29
N LYS A 79 -21.74 21.39 8.40
CA LYS A 79 -23.11 20.84 8.38
C LYS A 79 -23.12 19.33 8.62
N GLN A 80 -23.06 18.92 9.90
CA GLN A 80 -23.26 17.54 10.36
C GLN A 80 -24.65 16.92 10.07
N GLN A 81 -25.53 17.56 9.29
CA GLN A 81 -26.87 17.06 8.98
C GLN A 81 -27.27 17.36 7.54
N THR A 82 -26.75 16.60 6.58
CA THR A 82 -27.59 16.18 5.45
C THR A 82 -27.28 14.72 5.14
N SER A 83 -28.30 13.88 5.31
CA SER A 83 -28.32 12.47 4.95
C SER A 83 -28.25 12.32 3.42
N PHE A 84 -27.08 12.57 2.86
CA PHE A 84 -26.66 11.90 1.64
C PHE A 84 -25.81 10.72 2.08
N SER A 85 -26.15 9.52 1.58
CA SER A 85 -25.23 8.40 1.49
C SER A 85 -24.12 8.75 0.50
N SER A 86 -23.35 9.77 0.83
CA SER A 86 -21.98 9.92 0.38
C SER A 86 -21.30 8.63 0.80
N VAL A 87 -20.55 8.02 -0.10
CA VAL A 87 -19.52 7.05 0.24
C VAL A 87 -18.41 7.82 0.98
N ASN A 88 -18.75 8.41 2.13
CA ASN A 88 -17.80 8.79 3.16
C ASN A 88 -17.55 7.52 3.98
N ASN A 89 -17.11 6.47 3.29
CA ASN A 89 -16.22 5.48 3.88
C ASN A 89 -14.79 6.03 3.76
N VAL A 90 -14.61 7.33 4.04
CA VAL A 90 -13.31 7.80 4.49
C VAL A 90 -13.23 7.27 5.91
N LEU A 91 -12.78 6.02 6.03
CA LEU A 91 -12.31 5.49 7.30
C LEU A 91 -11.40 6.60 7.85
N GLN A 92 -11.74 7.13 9.03
CA GLN A 92 -10.81 8.02 9.70
C GLN A 92 -9.50 7.24 9.86
N ILE A 93 -8.36 7.94 9.87
CA ILE A 93 -7.06 7.27 9.95
C ILE A 93 -7.02 6.30 11.15
N ASP A 94 -7.67 6.68 12.25
CA ASP A 94 -7.85 5.84 13.44
C ASP A 94 -8.67 4.57 13.16
N ASP A 95 -9.73 4.65 12.34
CA ASP A 95 -10.50 3.47 11.92
C ASP A 95 -9.64 2.50 11.08
N ILE A 96 -8.70 3.02 10.29
CA ILE A 96 -7.76 2.20 9.49
C ILE A 96 -6.79 1.48 10.43
N PHE A 97 -6.19 2.20 11.38
CA PHE A 97 -5.31 1.61 12.38
C PHE A 97 -6.03 0.58 13.25
N GLN A 98 -7.27 0.86 13.64
CA GLN A 98 -8.06 -0.08 14.43
C GLN A 98 -8.44 -1.32 13.63
N LYS A 99 -8.86 -1.13 12.37
CA LYS A 99 -9.29 -2.23 11.49
C LYS A 99 -8.14 -3.14 11.06
N PHE A 100 -6.95 -2.58 10.89
CA PHE A 100 -5.75 -3.28 10.40
C PHE A 100 -4.62 -3.25 11.43
N SER A 101 -4.97 -3.28 12.72
CA SER A 101 -4.01 -3.15 13.81
C SER A 101 -2.83 -4.12 13.67
N ASN A 102 -3.10 -5.35 13.25
CA ASN A 102 -2.12 -6.40 13.01
C ASN A 102 -1.07 -6.08 11.94
N ILE A 103 -1.39 -5.21 10.97
CA ILE A 103 -0.45 -4.78 9.91
C ILE A 103 0.49 -3.68 10.45
N PHE A 104 0.02 -2.91 11.42
CA PHE A 104 0.73 -1.76 12.00
C PHE A 104 1.43 -2.07 13.32
N GLU A 105 1.53 -3.34 13.72
CA GLU A 105 2.27 -3.74 14.90
C GLU A 105 3.76 -3.39 14.73
N GLU A 106 4.37 -2.80 15.77
CA GLU A 106 5.80 -2.49 15.80
C GLU A 106 6.65 -3.74 16.09
N GLN A 107 6.39 -4.83 15.37
CA GLN A 107 7.14 -6.07 15.47
C GLN A 107 7.49 -6.63 14.11
N ILE A 108 8.56 -7.43 14.07
CA ILE A 108 8.95 -8.13 12.86
C ILE A 108 7.96 -9.28 12.62
N GLY A 109 7.20 -9.18 11.53
CA GLY A 109 6.27 -10.22 11.11
C GLY A 109 6.96 -11.38 10.37
N CYS A 110 6.24 -12.48 10.21
CA CYS A 110 6.62 -13.62 9.37
C CYS A 110 5.55 -13.83 8.29
N ILE A 111 5.97 -14.06 7.04
CA ILE A 111 5.01 -14.37 5.97
C ILE A 111 4.63 -15.85 6.09
N PRO A 112 3.38 -16.17 6.47
CA PRO A 112 2.99 -17.54 6.72
C PRO A 112 3.04 -18.34 5.42
N ASN A 113 3.43 -19.61 5.54
CA ASN A 113 3.40 -20.59 4.44
C ASN A 113 4.33 -20.30 3.25
N ILE A 114 5.24 -19.33 3.36
CA ILE A 114 6.29 -19.12 2.37
C ILE A 114 7.62 -19.63 2.93
N LYS A 115 8.26 -20.54 2.20
CA LYS A 115 9.62 -20.98 2.47
C LYS A 115 10.51 -20.57 1.30
N VAL A 116 11.60 -19.88 1.61
CA VAL A 116 12.61 -19.52 0.61
C VAL A 116 13.61 -20.66 0.52
N SER A 117 13.80 -21.21 -0.67
CA SER A 117 14.82 -22.24 -0.94
C SER A 117 16.04 -21.60 -1.58
N LEU A 118 17.21 -21.88 -1.02
CA LEU A 118 18.50 -21.48 -1.58
C LEU A 118 19.06 -22.64 -2.40
N VAL A 119 19.29 -22.42 -3.69
CA VAL A 119 19.81 -23.43 -4.62
C VAL A 119 21.32 -23.28 -4.72
N LEU A 120 22.04 -24.35 -4.39
CA LEU A 120 23.48 -24.44 -4.57
C LEU A 120 23.83 -24.78 -6.04
N ARG A 121 25.01 -24.33 -6.49
CA ARG A 121 25.59 -24.76 -7.77
C ARG A 121 26.01 -26.23 -7.69
N GLU A 122 26.08 -26.92 -8.84
CA GLU A 122 26.30 -28.38 -8.92
C GLU A 122 27.52 -28.88 -8.13
N ASP A 123 28.63 -28.12 -8.11
CA ASP A 123 29.87 -28.49 -7.40
C ASP A 123 30.11 -27.69 -6.11
N ALA A 124 29.07 -27.08 -5.54
CA ALA A 124 29.20 -26.27 -4.34
C ALA A 124 29.59 -27.12 -3.12
N LYS A 125 30.77 -26.82 -2.54
CA LYS A 125 31.22 -27.42 -1.28
C LYS A 125 30.97 -26.49 -0.10
N PRO A 126 30.62 -27.04 1.08
CA PRO A 126 30.52 -26.26 2.31
C PRO A 126 31.79 -25.47 2.60
N ILE A 127 31.60 -24.31 3.23
CA ILE A 127 32.70 -23.47 3.69
C ILE A 127 32.38 -22.97 5.09
N PHE A 128 33.30 -23.23 6.00
CA PHE A 128 33.26 -22.71 7.36
C PHE A 128 34.38 -21.69 7.52
N THR A 129 34.01 -20.42 7.62
CA THR A 129 34.93 -19.32 7.90
C THR A 129 34.91 -19.02 9.39
N LYS A 130 36.09 -18.92 10.01
CA LYS A 130 36.22 -18.54 11.42
C LYS A 130 35.53 -17.19 11.69
N ASP A 131 34.94 -17.07 12.87
CA ASP A 131 34.36 -15.84 13.37
C ASP A 131 35.41 -14.73 13.56
N ARG A 132 34.95 -13.48 13.51
CA ARG A 132 35.78 -12.30 13.78
C ARG A 132 35.71 -11.97 15.26
N ASP A 133 36.85 -11.57 15.82
CA ASP A 133 36.91 -11.13 17.21
C ASP A 133 35.98 -9.93 17.43
N VAL A 134 35.05 -10.08 18.37
CA VAL A 134 34.18 -8.99 18.81
C VAL A 134 34.93 -8.17 19.87
N PRO A 135 35.15 -6.85 19.63
CA PRO A 135 35.76 -5.97 20.61
C PRO A 135 35.04 -6.05 21.96
N TYR A 136 35.80 -6.09 23.05
CA TYR A 136 35.25 -6.26 24.40
C TYR A 136 34.10 -5.28 24.71
N ALA A 137 34.27 -4.01 24.34
CA ALA A 137 33.27 -2.96 24.54
C ALA A 137 31.92 -3.20 23.84
N LEU A 138 31.87 -4.07 22.82
CA LEU A 138 30.66 -4.38 22.05
C LEU A 138 30.03 -5.73 22.43
N ARG A 139 30.72 -6.59 23.17
CA ARG A 139 30.26 -7.98 23.44
C ARG A 139 28.86 -8.02 24.07
N SER A 140 28.62 -7.24 25.10
CA SER A 140 27.32 -7.20 25.78
C SER A 140 26.19 -6.74 24.85
N ARG A 141 26.48 -5.82 23.94
CA ARG A 141 25.52 -5.31 22.95
C ARG A 141 25.23 -6.35 21.87
N VAL A 142 26.26 -7.07 21.42
CA VAL A 142 26.14 -8.16 20.44
C VAL A 142 25.31 -9.30 21.03
N GLU A 143 25.61 -9.72 22.25
CA GLU A 143 24.86 -10.79 22.94
C GLU A 143 23.40 -10.42 23.15
N LYS A 144 23.13 -9.18 23.60
CA LYS A 144 21.77 -8.66 23.71
C LYS A 144 21.01 -8.74 22.38
N GLU A 145 21.64 -8.33 21.28
CA GLU A 145 20.99 -8.34 19.97
C GLU A 145 20.79 -9.77 19.43
N LEU A 146 21.74 -10.69 19.65
CA LEU A 146 21.55 -12.10 19.31
C LEU A 146 20.36 -12.72 20.06
N ASN A 147 20.26 -12.46 21.36
CA ASN A 147 19.13 -12.92 22.18
C ASN A 147 17.80 -12.32 21.70
N ASN A 148 17.78 -11.05 21.30
CA ASN A 148 16.58 -10.42 20.74
C ASN A 148 16.14 -11.13 19.45
N LEU A 149 17.07 -11.42 18.54
CA LEU A 149 16.80 -12.10 17.28
C LEU A 149 16.31 -13.54 17.49
N GLU A 150 16.88 -14.26 18.45
CA GLU A 150 16.47 -15.61 18.82
C GLU A 150 15.06 -15.61 19.44
N ASN A 151 14.80 -14.72 20.41
CA ASN A 151 13.48 -14.58 21.03
C ASN A 151 12.39 -14.15 20.03
N ALA A 152 12.76 -13.37 19.02
CA ALA A 152 11.87 -13.00 17.91
C ALA A 152 11.67 -14.12 16.89
N GLY A 153 12.36 -15.27 17.02
CA GLY A 153 12.26 -16.40 16.10
C GLY A 153 12.92 -16.16 14.73
N ILE A 154 13.80 -15.16 14.62
CA ILE A 154 14.50 -14.81 13.37
C ILE A 154 15.69 -15.73 13.14
N ILE A 155 16.39 -16.10 14.21
CA ILE A 155 17.50 -17.05 14.19
C ILE A 155 17.27 -18.16 15.21
N THR A 156 18.02 -19.25 15.08
CA THR A 156 17.97 -20.38 16.02
C THR A 156 19.39 -20.92 16.18
N PRO A 157 19.80 -21.29 17.40
CA PRO A 157 21.11 -21.90 17.62
C PRO A 157 21.21 -23.24 16.91
N VAL A 158 22.38 -23.50 16.33
CA VAL A 158 22.73 -24.77 15.70
C VAL A 158 23.96 -25.33 16.39
N THR A 159 23.94 -26.60 16.77
CA THR A 159 25.05 -27.24 17.50
C THR A 159 26.27 -27.48 16.63
N THR A 160 26.05 -27.83 15.36
CA THR A 160 27.11 -28.11 14.37
C THR A 160 26.67 -27.70 12.98
N SER A 161 27.58 -27.17 12.17
CA SER A 161 27.31 -26.79 10.79
C SER A 161 28.59 -26.86 9.98
N ASP A 162 28.52 -27.46 8.78
CA ASP A 162 29.61 -27.43 7.80
C ASP A 162 29.74 -26.06 7.10
N TRP A 163 28.73 -25.20 7.30
CA TRP A 163 28.67 -23.85 6.77
C TRP A 163 28.82 -22.82 7.89
N GLY A 164 29.69 -21.84 7.70
CA GLY A 164 29.93 -20.76 8.66
C GLY A 164 30.39 -19.50 7.95
N SER A 165 29.73 -18.38 8.24
CA SER A 165 30.10 -17.05 7.73
C SER A 165 30.33 -16.10 8.91
N PRO A 166 31.34 -15.23 8.86
CA PRO A 166 31.71 -14.43 10.01
C PRO A 166 30.69 -13.32 10.26
N LEU A 167 30.43 -13.05 11.53
CA LEU A 167 29.61 -11.93 11.99
C LEU A 167 30.34 -10.60 11.77
N VAL A 168 29.59 -9.57 11.40
CA VAL A 168 30.02 -8.18 11.27
C VAL A 168 29.19 -7.34 12.21
N VAL A 169 29.86 -6.63 13.11
CA VAL A 169 29.23 -5.78 14.12
C VAL A 169 29.40 -4.33 13.71
N ILE A 170 28.27 -3.64 13.50
CA ILE A 170 28.25 -2.23 13.09
C ILE A 170 27.62 -1.41 14.23
N PRO A 171 28.37 -0.57 14.94
CA PRO A 171 27.81 0.32 15.95
C PRO A 171 26.84 1.33 15.32
N LYS A 172 25.71 1.55 15.97
CA LYS A 172 24.75 2.59 15.60
C LYS A 172 24.93 3.85 16.46
N PRO A 173 24.51 5.04 15.98
CA PRO A 173 24.59 6.28 16.76
C PRO A 173 23.78 6.26 18.06
N ASP A 174 22.69 5.49 18.11
CA ASP A 174 21.84 5.29 19.30
C ASP A 174 22.50 4.42 20.39
N GLY A 175 23.74 3.95 20.16
CA GLY A 175 24.47 3.08 21.07
C GLY A 175 24.08 1.60 20.96
N THR A 176 23.22 1.20 20.05
CA THR A 176 22.97 -0.22 19.73
C THR A 176 23.97 -0.74 18.70
N VAL A 177 23.86 -2.02 18.33
CA VAL A 177 24.65 -2.62 17.24
C VAL A 177 23.71 -3.15 16.16
N ARG A 178 24.17 -3.15 14.92
CA ARG A 178 23.59 -3.91 13.82
C ARG A 178 24.48 -5.11 13.55
N LEU A 179 23.86 -6.29 13.57
CA LEU A 179 24.51 -7.55 13.24
C LEU A 179 24.30 -7.84 11.75
N CYS A 180 25.38 -8.02 11.03
CA CYS A 180 25.38 -8.42 9.62
C CYS A 180 26.22 -9.69 9.46
N VAL A 181 25.91 -10.53 8.48
CA VAL A 181 26.71 -11.71 8.16
C VAL A 181 27.42 -11.48 6.85
N ASP A 182 28.73 -11.77 6.81
CA ASP A 182 29.54 -11.63 5.60
C ASP A 182 29.39 -12.85 4.68
N TYR A 183 28.28 -12.87 3.94
CA TYR A 183 27.99 -13.96 3.01
C TYR A 183 28.87 -13.96 1.75
N LYS A 184 29.63 -12.88 1.50
CA LYS A 184 30.54 -12.76 0.35
C LYS A 184 31.72 -13.71 0.49
N CYS A 185 32.24 -13.91 1.70
CA CYS A 185 33.37 -14.80 1.94
C CYS A 185 33.07 -16.29 1.74
N GLY A 186 31.79 -16.67 1.54
CA GLY A 186 31.42 -18.07 1.49
C GLY A 186 30.21 -18.36 0.61
N VAL A 187 29.02 -18.21 1.16
CA VAL A 187 27.80 -18.79 0.58
C VAL A 187 27.39 -18.14 -0.75
N ASN A 188 27.60 -16.83 -0.94
CA ASN A 188 27.10 -16.11 -2.13
C ASN A 188 27.62 -16.69 -3.45
N ASP A 189 28.92 -17.02 -3.52
CA ASP A 189 29.53 -17.55 -4.74
C ASP A 189 29.11 -19.00 -5.05
N ARG A 190 28.54 -19.69 -4.06
CA ARG A 190 28.07 -21.08 -4.14
C ARG A 190 26.58 -21.19 -4.45
N LEU A 191 25.85 -20.09 -4.37
CA LEU A 191 24.43 -20.03 -4.71
C LEU A 191 24.23 -19.77 -6.21
N VAL A 192 23.14 -20.33 -6.73
CA VAL A 192 22.57 -19.95 -8.02
C VAL A 192 21.81 -18.63 -7.82
N SER A 193 22.08 -17.65 -8.68
CA SER A 193 21.42 -16.35 -8.60
C SER A 193 19.94 -16.46 -8.98
N SER A 194 19.04 -15.99 -8.11
CA SER A 194 17.62 -15.86 -8.42
C SER A 194 17.37 -14.57 -9.19
N ASN A 195 17.46 -14.65 -10.52
CA ASN A 195 17.17 -13.52 -11.40
C ASN A 195 15.65 -13.29 -11.51
N PHE A 196 15.06 -12.66 -10.51
CA PHE A 196 13.67 -12.19 -10.58
C PHE A 196 13.63 -10.78 -11.21
N PRO A 197 12.80 -10.54 -12.25
CA PRO A 197 12.77 -9.26 -12.93
C PRO A 197 12.17 -8.18 -12.03
N ILE A 198 13.00 -7.24 -11.58
CA ILE A 198 12.55 -6.01 -10.93
C ILE A 198 12.45 -4.93 -12.00
N ARG A 199 11.25 -4.38 -12.20
CA ARG A 199 11.05 -3.29 -13.17
C ARG A 199 11.79 -2.05 -12.70
N ARG A 200 12.44 -1.35 -13.63
CA ARG A 200 12.96 -0.01 -13.35
C ARG A 200 11.77 0.92 -13.17
N ILE A 201 11.91 1.87 -12.25
CA ILE A 201 11.00 3.00 -12.14
C ILE A 201 11.54 4.03 -13.13
N ASP A 202 10.92 4.14 -14.30
CA ASP A 202 11.17 5.17 -15.30
C ASP A 202 10.14 6.31 -15.21
#